data_AF-A0A2I0KGA8-F1
#
_entry.id   AF-A0A2I0KGA8-F1
#
_cell.length_a   1.000
_cell.length_b   1.000
_cell.length_c   1.000
_cell.angle_alpha   90.00
_cell.angle_beta   90.00
_cell.angle_gamma   90.00
#
_symmetry.space_group_name_H-M   'P 1'
#
loop_
_entity.id
_entity.type
_entity.pdbx_description
1 polymer ?
#
loop_
_entity_poly.entity_id
_entity_poly.type
_entity_poly.pdbx_seq_one_letter_code
_entity_poly.pdbx_strand_id
1 'polypeptide(L)'
;MRRKIMRLGYYWSTMETDCVKHVRHCHRCQVYADQIKAPPNELRPMTAPWPFSMWRMDVIGPINPKASNGHMFILVAIDYFTKWIEAITLASVTAKAVARFLRRDVIARLVA
;
A
#
# COMPACT_ATOMS: atom_id res chain seq x y z
N MET A 1 23.19 15.74 -13.80
CA MET A 1 23.45 16.71 -14.89
C MET A 1 24.95 16.91 -15.11
N ARG A 2 25.69 17.47 -14.15
CA ARG A 2 27.17 17.65 -14.15
C ARG A 2 27.96 16.51 -14.82
N ARG A 3 27.79 15.27 -14.35
CA ARG A 3 28.53 14.10 -14.85
C ARG A 3 28.26 13.80 -16.33
N LYS A 4 27.06 14.10 -16.85
CA LYS A 4 26.73 13.91 -18.27
C LYS A 4 27.43 14.97 -19.13
N ILE A 5 27.44 16.22 -18.67
CA ILE A 5 28.09 17.35 -19.36
C ILE A 5 29.62 17.19 -19.40
N MET A 6 30.22 16.75 -18.29
CA MET A 6 31.66 16.41 -18.23
C MET A 6 32.05 15.30 -19.23
N ARG A 7 31.20 14.28 -19.40
CA ARG A 7 31.44 13.20 -20.39
C ARG A 7 31.39 13.69 -21.84
N LEU A 8 30.75 14.83 -22.10
CA LEU A 8 30.73 15.48 -23.40
C LEU A 8 31.92 16.43 -23.61
N GLY A 9 32.84 16.51 -22.64
CA GLY A 9 34.08 17.31 -22.75
C GLY A 9 33.97 18.75 -22.25
N TYR A 10 32.81 19.17 -21.74
CA TYR A 10 32.61 20.54 -21.24
C TYR A 10 32.92 20.66 -19.75
N TYR A 11 33.64 21.73 -19.37
CA TYR A 11 33.99 22.03 -17.98
C TYR A 11 34.08 23.54 -17.73
N TRP A 12 33.61 23.97 -16.56
CA TRP A 12 33.88 25.28 -15.99
C TRP A 12 33.72 25.23 -14.47
N SER A 13 34.28 26.22 -13.78
CA SER A 13 34.39 26.23 -12.30
C SER A 13 33.04 26.27 -11.57
N THR A 14 32.01 26.92 -12.15
CA THR A 14 30.67 27.04 -11.55
C THR A 14 29.66 26.00 -12.05
N MET A 15 30.08 25.01 -12.84
CA MET A 15 29.17 24.07 -13.51
C MET A 15 28.21 23.35 -12.55
N GLU A 16 28.68 23.02 -11.34
CA GLU A 16 27.84 22.37 -10.34
C GLU A 16 26.73 23.28 -9.83
N THR A 17 27.05 24.54 -9.50
CA THR A 17 26.06 25.50 -9.02
C THR A 17 25.08 25.88 -10.12
N ASP A 18 25.52 25.96 -11.37
CA ASP A 18 24.66 26.21 -12.53
C ASP A 18 23.70 25.04 -12.79
N CYS A 19 24.18 23.79 -12.69
CA CYS A 19 23.31 22.61 -12.74
C CYS A 19 22.24 22.63 -11.64
N VAL A 20 22.61 22.99 -10.41
CA VAL A 20 21.67 23.09 -9.28
C VAL A 20 20.64 24.19 -9.53
N LYS A 21 21.08 25.38 -9.94
CA LYS A 21 20.20 26.50 -10.28
C LYS A 21 19.21 26.13 -11.38
N HIS A 22 19.68 25.46 -12.43
CA HIS A 22 18.84 25.02 -13.54
C HIS A 22 17.76 24.03 -13.07
N VAL A 23 18.14 23.00 -12.29
CA VAL A 23 17.19 22.01 -11.77
C VAL A 23 16.17 22.65 -10.81
N ARG A 24 16.57 23.63 -10.00
CA ARG A 24 15.67 24.37 -9.11
C ARG A 24 14.61 25.17 -9.85
N HIS A 25 14.94 25.78 -10.99
CA HIS A 25 13.98 26.54 -11.80
C HIS A 25 13.19 25.69 -12.80
N CYS A 26 13.63 24.47 -13.08
CA CYS A 26 12.95 23.58 -14.00
C CYS A 26 11.65 23.04 -13.39
N HIS A 27 10.50 23.56 -13.83
CA HIS A 27 9.17 23.13 -13.38
C HIS A 27 8.96 21.61 -13.48
N ARG A 28 9.34 20.98 -14.61
CA ARG A 28 9.20 19.53 -14.78
C ARG A 28 10.03 18.74 -13.77
N CYS A 29 11.23 19.22 -13.46
CA CYS A 29 12.05 18.59 -12.42
C CYS A 29 11.45 18.77 -11.03
N GLN A 30 10.82 19.90 -10.72
CA GLN A 30 10.20 20.11 -9.41
C GLN A 30 8.92 19.29 -9.21
N VAL A 31 8.11 19.13 -10.26
CA VAL A 31 6.83 18.39 -10.19
C VAL A 31 7.03 16.87 -10.18
N TYR A 32 7.97 16.36 -11.00
CA TYR A 32 8.11 14.92 -11.23
C TYR A 32 9.33 14.28 -10.54
N ALA A 33 10.15 15.06 -9.81
CA ALA A 33 11.22 14.46 -9.03
C ALA A 33 10.67 13.73 -7.80
N ASP A 34 11.26 12.58 -7.50
CA ASP A 34 10.97 11.83 -6.28
C ASP A 34 11.29 12.68 -5.04
N GLN A 35 10.32 12.84 -4.14
CA GLN A 35 10.51 13.53 -2.87
C GLN A 35 11.18 12.61 -1.83
N ILE A 36 12.47 12.33 -2.02
CA ILE A 36 13.25 11.42 -1.16
C ILE A 36 13.41 11.96 0.28
N LYS A 37 13.13 13.25 0.51
CA LYS A 37 13.27 13.93 1.81
C LYS A 37 11.96 14.40 2.44
N ALA A 38 10.80 13.98 1.92
CA ALA A 38 9.54 14.29 2.57
C ALA A 38 9.52 13.67 3.98
N PRO A 39 9.02 14.38 5.01
CA PRO A 39 8.81 13.78 6.32
C PRO A 39 7.84 12.59 6.18
N PRO A 40 7.98 11.55 7.01
CA PRO A 40 7.00 10.47 7.04
C PRO A 40 5.62 11.04 7.36
N ASN A 41 4.58 10.46 6.75
CA ASN A 41 3.21 10.77 7.14
C ASN A 41 2.99 10.38 8.61
N GLU A 42 2.23 11.18 9.35
CA GLU A 42 1.83 10.84 10.71
C GLU A 42 1.04 9.53 10.72
N LEU A 43 1.58 8.51 11.39
CA LEU A 43 0.90 7.24 11.58
C LEU A 43 0.04 7.33 12.83
N ARG A 44 -1.26 7.00 12.70
CA ARG A 44 -2.16 6.83 13.85
C ARG A 44 -2.13 5.37 14.29
N PRO A 45 -1.56 5.04 15.46
CA PRO A 45 -1.57 3.67 15.94
C PRO A 45 -3.01 3.23 16.23
N MET A 46 -3.40 2.10 15.66
CA MET A 46 -4.65 1.41 16.00
C MET A 46 -4.36 0.46 17.16
N THR A 47 -4.85 0.79 18.35
CA THR A 47 -4.74 -0.06 19.54
C THR A 47 -6.07 -0.79 19.77
N ALA A 48 -6.01 -2.12 19.74
CA ALA A 48 -7.10 -2.99 20.14
C ALA A 48 -6.90 -3.35 21.62
N PRO A 49 -7.80 -2.98 22.55
CA PRO A 49 -7.59 -3.19 23.98
C PRO A 49 -7.84 -4.63 24.46
N TRP A 50 -8.60 -5.43 23.71
CA TRP A 50 -8.88 -6.85 24.00
C TRP A 50 -9.11 -7.65 22.71
N PRO A 51 -9.00 -9.00 22.74
CA PRO A 51 -9.33 -9.86 21.60
C PRO A 51 -10.69 -9.51 20.99
N PHE A 52 -10.77 -9.50 19.65
CA PHE A 52 -11.99 -9.31 18.87
C PHE A 52 -12.65 -7.93 18.98
N SER A 53 -11.99 -6.95 19.62
CA SER A 53 -12.46 -5.56 19.71
C SER A 53 -12.34 -4.78 18.41
N MET A 54 -11.39 -5.16 17.55
CA MET A 54 -11.12 -4.48 16.29
C MET A 54 -10.56 -5.46 15.26
N TRP A 55 -11.06 -5.36 14.03
CA TRP A 55 -10.67 -6.23 12.93
C TRP A 55 -10.17 -5.44 11.73
N ARG A 56 -9.14 -5.95 11.07
CA ARG A 56 -8.69 -5.50 9.74
C ARG A 56 -9.26 -6.45 8.70
N MET A 57 -9.87 -5.91 7.67
CA MET A 57 -10.32 -6.72 6.53
C MET A 57 -9.59 -6.28 5.27
N ASP A 58 -9.23 -7.25 4.44
CA ASP A 58 -8.60 -7.00 3.15
C ASP A 58 -9.01 -8.06 2.13
N VAL A 59 -8.87 -7.73 0.86
CA VAL A 59 -9.17 -8.64 -0.25
C VAL A 59 -7.96 -8.77 -1.16
N ILE A 60 -7.53 -10.00 -1.33
CA ILE A 60 -6.47 -10.37 -2.26
C ILE A 60 -7.11 -10.76 -3.59
N GLY A 61 -6.73 -10.13 -4.70
CA GLY A 61 -7.06 -10.61 -6.04
C GLY A 61 -6.87 -9.59 -7.16
N PRO A 62 -7.35 -9.88 -8.38
CA PRO A 62 -7.76 -11.21 -8.87
C PRO A 62 -6.55 -12.15 -9.08
N ILE A 63 -6.69 -13.40 -8.66
CA ILE A 63 -5.67 -14.45 -8.81
C ILE A 63 -5.88 -15.18 -10.13
N ASN A 64 -4.81 -15.32 -10.91
CA ASN A 64 -4.79 -16.06 -12.17
C ASN A 64 -3.72 -17.17 -12.14
N PRO A 65 -4.05 -18.41 -12.58
CA PRO A 65 -5.37 -18.85 -13.04
C PRO A 65 -6.39 -18.98 -11.89
N LYS A 66 -7.68 -19.01 -12.23
CA LYS A 66 -8.75 -19.22 -11.24
C LYS A 66 -8.58 -20.59 -10.57
N ALA A 67 -9.03 -20.69 -9.33
CA ALA A 67 -9.18 -21.99 -8.69
C ALA A 67 -10.21 -22.85 -9.43
N SER A 68 -10.16 -24.18 -9.25
CA SER A 68 -11.07 -25.12 -9.89
C SER A 68 -12.55 -24.87 -9.57
N ASN A 69 -12.84 -24.24 -8.44
CA ASN A 69 -14.19 -23.80 -8.03
C ASN A 69 -14.59 -22.42 -8.58
N GLY A 70 -13.79 -21.83 -9.47
CA GLY A 70 -14.02 -20.51 -10.06
C GLY A 70 -13.69 -19.32 -9.14
N HIS A 71 -13.19 -19.57 -7.92
CA HIS A 71 -12.79 -18.50 -7.01
C HIS A 71 -11.48 -17.84 -7.45
N MET A 72 -11.41 -16.51 -7.32
CA MET A 72 -10.27 -15.69 -7.76
C MET A 72 -9.83 -14.68 -6.72
N PHE A 73 -10.55 -14.59 -5.61
CA PHE A 73 -10.29 -13.65 -4.54
C PHE A 73 -10.19 -14.38 -3.22
N ILE A 74 -9.41 -13.82 -2.29
CA ILE A 74 -9.35 -14.25 -0.90
C ILE A 74 -9.75 -13.05 -0.05
N LEU A 75 -10.83 -13.17 0.71
CA LEU A 75 -11.21 -12.20 1.73
C LEU A 75 -10.57 -12.65 3.04
N VAL A 76 -9.82 -11.75 3.68
CA VAL A 76 -9.12 -12.00 4.94
C VAL A 76 -9.62 -11.02 5.98
N ALA A 77 -9.89 -11.50 7.20
CA ALA A 77 -10.08 -10.68 8.39
C ALA A 77 -9.07 -11.07 9.46
N ILE A 78 -8.44 -10.07 10.05
CA ILE A 78 -7.40 -10.24 11.07
C ILE A 78 -7.81 -9.47 12.32
N ASP A 79 -7.87 -10.17 13.45
CA ASP A 79 -8.05 -9.51 14.75
C ASP A 79 -6.80 -8.70 15.10
N TYR A 80 -6.98 -7.43 15.47
CA TYR A 80 -5.84 -6.54 15.72
C TYR A 80 -5.03 -6.93 16.96
N PHE A 81 -5.67 -7.51 17.98
CA PHE A 81 -5.03 -7.88 19.25
C PHE A 81 -4.28 -9.20 19.15
N THR A 82 -4.99 -10.29 18.85
CA THR A 82 -4.44 -11.66 18.80
C THR A 82 -3.69 -11.97 17.52
N LYS A 83 -3.88 -11.16 16.46
CA LYS A 83 -3.47 -11.48 15.08
C LYS A 83 -4.11 -12.75 14.54
N TRP A 84 -5.22 -13.22 15.12
CA TRP A 84 -5.99 -14.33 14.60
C TRP A 84 -6.55 -14.01 13.21
N ILE A 85 -6.51 -14.99 12.30
CA ILE A 85 -6.87 -14.81 10.90
C ILE A 85 -8.07 -15.71 10.55
N GLU A 86 -9.10 -15.10 9.96
CA GLU A 86 -10.18 -15.81 9.27
C GLU A 86 -10.11 -15.45 7.78
N ALA A 87 -10.15 -16.45 6.91
CA ALA A 87 -10.06 -16.25 5.47
C ALA A 87 -11.06 -17.12 4.71
N ILE A 88 -11.66 -16.55 3.66
CA ILE A 88 -12.52 -17.28 2.72
C ILE A 88 -12.12 -16.97 1.28
N THR A 89 -12.42 -17.89 0.38
CA THR A 89 -12.26 -17.67 -1.07
C THR A 89 -13.57 -17.21 -1.69
N LEU A 90 -13.49 -16.33 -2.69
CA LEU A 90 -14.65 -15.75 -3.37
C LEU A 90 -14.48 -15.78 -4.90
N ALA A 91 -15.56 -16.09 -5.63
CA ALA A 91 -15.65 -15.90 -7.07
C ALA A 91 -15.70 -14.42 -7.47
N SER A 92 -16.36 -13.59 -6.64
CA SER A 92 -16.46 -12.14 -6.81
C SER A 92 -16.59 -11.46 -5.46
N VAL A 93 -16.02 -10.26 -5.34
CA VAL A 93 -16.10 -9.43 -4.14
C VAL A 93 -17.42 -8.66 -4.16
N THR A 94 -18.39 -9.12 -3.37
CA THR A 94 -19.70 -8.45 -3.27
C THR A 94 -20.02 -8.14 -1.81
N ALA A 95 -20.75 -7.04 -1.57
CA ALA A 95 -21.18 -6.67 -0.23
C ALA A 95 -21.94 -7.81 0.47
N LYS A 96 -22.78 -8.56 -0.27
CA LYS A 96 -23.50 -9.73 0.25
C LYS A 96 -22.58 -10.85 0.71
N ALA A 97 -21.50 -11.13 -0.03
CA ALA A 97 -20.53 -12.14 0.36
C ALA A 97 -19.75 -11.73 1.61
N VAL A 98 -19.32 -10.45 1.69
CA VAL A 98 -18.62 -9.90 2.86
C VAL A 98 -19.51 -9.90 4.10
N ALA A 99 -20.77 -9.47 3.98
CA ALA A 99 -21.72 -9.46 5.09
C ALA A 99 -22.00 -10.87 5.62
N ARG A 100 -22.11 -11.86 4.72
CA ARG A 100 -22.29 -13.27 5.09
C ARG A 100 -21.09 -13.81 5.87
N PHE A 101 -19.88 -13.52 5.40
CA PHE A 101 -18.63 -13.86 6.08
C PHE A 101 -18.57 -13.26 7.49
N LEU A 102 -18.80 -11.95 7.60
CA LEU A 102 -18.79 -11.26 8.90
C LEU A 102 -19.79 -11.90 9.89
N ARG A 103 -21.01 -12.18 9.43
CA ARG A 103 -22.04 -12.75 10.30
C ARG A 103 -21.70 -14.17 10.75
N ARG A 104 -21.25 -15.03 9.82
CA ARG A 104 -21.07 -16.47 10.06
C ARG A 104 -19.72 -16.79 10.71
N ASP A 105 -18.66 -16.19 10.18
CA ASP A 105 -17.28 -16.61 10.45
C ASP A 105 -16.59 -15.72 11.48
N VAL A 106 -17.01 -14.46 11.62
CA VAL A 106 -16.45 -13.51 12.61
C VAL A 106 -17.38 -13.38 13.83
N ILE A 107 -18.58 -12.83 13.66
CA ILE A 107 -19.48 -12.51 14.78
C ILE A 107 -19.98 -13.77 15.49
N ALA A 108 -20.60 -14.70 14.74
CA ALA A 108 -21.21 -15.88 15.34
C ALA A 108 -20.21 -16.87 15.97
N ARG A 109 -18.92 -16.78 15.61
CA ARG A 109 -17.88 -17.69 16.12
C ARG A 109 -17.02 -17.08 17.23
N LEU A 110 -16.75 -15.77 17.18
CA LEU A 110 -15.66 -15.16 17.96
C LEU A 110 -16.09 -13.98 18.84
N VAL A 111 -17.28 -13.41 18.61
CA VAL A 111 -17.79 -12.24 19.36
C VAL A 111 -18.91 -12.68 20.33
N ALA A 112 -18.84 -13.92 20.84
CA ALA A 112 -19.79 -14.47 21.80
C ALA A 112 -19.30 -14.29 23.25
#